data_AF-A0A1Y0VYD5-F1
#
_entry.id   AF-A0A1Y0VYD5-F1
#
_cell.length_a   1.000
_cell.length_b   1.000
_cell.length_c   1.000
_cell.angle_alpha   90.00
_cell.angle_beta   90.00
_cell.angle_gamma   90.00
#
_symmetry.space_group_name_H-M   'P 1'
#
loop_
_entity.id
_entity.type
_entity.pdbx_description
1 polymer ?
#
loop_
_entity_poly.entity_id
_entity_poly.type
_entity_poly.pdbx_seq_one_letter_code
_entity_poly.pdbx_strand_id
1 'polypeptide(L)' 'MYYTTPSGETYQQAYYRSQTTQRANYLGTCADNGTVAGYDNWAGMLGEPLDRLQIHINDSSKY' A
#
# COMPACT_ATOMS: atom_id res chain seq x y z
N MET A 1 -15.34 9.98 -3.26
CA MET A 1 -16.34 8.91 -3.02
C MET A 1 -16.17 8.50 -1.57
N TYR A 2 -17.22 8.60 -0.75
CA TYR A 2 -17.15 8.22 0.67
C TYR A 2 -17.65 6.78 0.80
N TYR A 3 -16.75 5.85 1.11
CA TYR A 3 -17.09 4.44 1.31
C TYR A 3 -17.23 4.16 2.80
N THR A 4 -18.37 4.53 3.37
CA THR A 4 -18.77 4.06 4.71
C THR A 4 -19.31 2.65 4.59
N THR A 5 -18.91 1.78 5.51
CA THR A 5 -19.52 0.45 5.64
C THR A 5 -21.01 0.59 5.98
N PRO A 6 -21.85 -0.44 5.76
CA PRO A 6 -23.26 -0.40 6.16
C PRO A 6 -23.48 -0.08 7.65
N SER A 7 -22.50 -0.38 8.49
CA SER A 7 -22.41 -0.09 9.93
C SER A 7 -21.96 1.34 10.26
N GLY A 8 -21.60 2.16 9.26
CA GLY A 8 -21.13 3.53 9.46
C GLY A 8 -19.65 3.64 9.88
N GLU A 9 -18.86 2.58 9.72
CA GLU A 9 -17.44 2.63 10.04
C GLU A 9 -16.71 3.52 9.03
N THR A 10 -15.66 4.20 9.53
CA THR A 10 -14.81 5.05 8.69
C THR A 10 -14.10 4.19 7.65
N TYR A 11 -13.96 4.73 6.44
CA TYR A 11 -13.19 4.09 5.39
C TYR A 11 -11.76 3.81 5.85
N GLN A 12 -11.32 2.57 5.70
CA GLN A 12 -9.93 2.19 5.87
C GLN A 12 -9.31 1.90 4.51
N GLN A 13 -8.03 2.26 4.38
CA GLN A 13 -7.22 2.08 3.21
C GLN A 13 -6.10 1.07 3.52
N ALA A 14 -5.77 0.22 2.57
CA ALA A 14 -4.51 -0.52 2.60
C ALA A 14 -3.36 0.36 2.11
N TYR A 15 -2.39 0.62 3.00
CA TYR A 15 -1.08 1.15 2.65
C TYR A 15 -0.09 0.00 2.64
N TYR A 16 0.66 -0.19 1.56
CA TYR A 16 1.57 -1.33 1.44
C TYR A 16 2.88 -0.97 0.74
N ARG A 17 3.93 -1.70 1.09
CA ARG A 17 5.24 -1.64 0.44
C ARG A 17 5.82 -3.02 0.34
N SER A 18 6.60 -3.25 -0.70
CA SER A 18 7.23 -4.54 -0.96
C SER A 18 8.74 -4.43 -1.04
N GLN A 19 9.43 -5.52 -0.79
CA GLN A 19 10.83 -5.69 -1.14
C GLN A 19 10.94 -6.87 -2.09
N THR A 20 11.81 -6.75 -3.09
CA THR A 20 12.12 -7.82 -4.03
C THR A 20 13.38 -8.57 -3.59
N THR A 21 13.58 -9.78 -4.08
CA THR A 21 14.76 -10.60 -3.76
C THR A 21 16.06 -10.02 -4.32
N GLN A 22 15.97 -9.07 -5.25
CA GLN A 22 17.13 -8.49 -5.96
C GLN A 22 17.60 -7.16 -5.36
N ARG A 23 16.94 -6.65 -4.32
CA ARG A 23 17.21 -5.31 -3.77
C ARG A 23 17.27 -5.34 -2.25
N ALA A 24 18.11 -4.49 -1.68
CA ALA A 24 18.04 -4.16 -0.27
C ALA A 24 17.02 -3.02 -0.08
N ASN A 25 16.19 -3.14 0.96
CA ASN A 25 15.11 -2.22 1.37
C ASN A 25 13.76 -2.41 0.64
N TYR A 26 12.72 -1.86 1.28
CA TYR A 26 11.39 -1.77 0.69
C TYR A 26 11.36 -0.70 -0.41
N LEU A 27 10.60 -0.97 -1.48
CA LEU A 27 10.16 -0.02 -2.50
C LEU A 27 9.22 1.04 -1.87
N GLY A 28 8.87 2.04 -2.67
CA GLY A 28 7.95 3.09 -2.25
C GLY A 28 6.59 2.54 -1.81
N THR A 29 5.96 3.27 -0.89
CA THR A 29 4.67 2.90 -0.33
C THR A 29 3.56 3.23 -1.32
N CYS A 30 2.57 2.36 -1.40
CA CYS A 30 1.37 2.51 -2.22
C CYS A 30 0.14 2.62 -1.34
N ALA A 31 -0.82 3.42 -1.80
CA ALA A 31 -2.19 3.38 -1.31
C ALA A 31 -3.04 2.57 -2.31
N ASP A 32 -3.72 1.53 -1.84
CA ASP A 32 -4.49 0.60 -2.69
C ASP A 32 -5.49 1.28 -3.61
N ASN A 33 -6.16 2.35 -3.15
CA ASN A 33 -7.11 3.06 -4.00
C ASN A 33 -6.45 3.91 -5.11
N GLY A 34 -5.12 4.03 -5.16
CA GLY A 34 -4.37 4.74 -6.20
C GLY A 34 -4.66 6.25 -6.29
N THR A 35 -5.33 6.85 -5.29
CA THR A 35 -5.77 8.26 -5.33
C THR A 35 -5.11 9.15 -4.28
N VAL A 36 -4.26 8.58 -3.40
CA VAL A 36 -3.59 9.36 -2.36
C VAL A 36 -2.33 10.00 -2.91
N ALA A 37 -2.29 11.33 -2.92
CA ALA A 37 -1.12 12.08 -3.33
C ALA A 37 0.11 11.74 -2.46
N GLY A 38 1.26 11.57 -3.10
CA GLY A 38 2.53 11.26 -2.43
C GLY A 38 2.83 9.76 -2.26
N TYR A 39 1.95 8.87 -2.73
CA TYR A 39 2.19 7.43 -2.78
C TYR A 39 2.40 6.93 -4.21
N ASP A 40 3.12 5.82 -4.34
CA ASP A 40 3.30 5.12 -5.60
C ASP A 40 2.01 4.41 -6.04
N ASN A 41 1.90 4.12 -7.33
CA ASN A 41 0.75 3.41 -7.90
C ASN A 41 0.79 1.89 -7.67
N TRP A 42 1.99 1.34 -7.46
CA TRP A 42 2.22 -0.09 -7.24
C TRP A 42 3.56 -0.32 -6.53
N ALA A 43 3.59 -1.27 -5.60
CA ALA A 43 4.79 -1.61 -4.86
C ALA A 43 5.38 -2.89 -5.48
N GLY A 44 6.11 -2.74 -6.58
CA GLY A 44 6.73 -3.88 -7.27
C GLY A 44 7.71 -3.46 -8.36
N MET A 45 8.48 -4.44 -8.84
CA MET A 45 9.33 -4.30 -10.02
C MET A 45 9.09 -5.49 -10.94
N LEU A 46 8.74 -5.21 -12.20
CA LEU A 46 8.43 -6.25 -13.17
C LEU A 46 9.69 -7.09 -13.44
N GLY A 47 9.56 -8.40 -13.33
CA GLY A 47 10.67 -9.34 -13.53
C GLY A 47 11.51 -9.62 -12.28
N GLU A 48 11.21 -9.00 -11.14
CA GLU A 48 11.87 -9.31 -9.88
C GLU A 48 10.95 -10.15 -8.96
N PRO A 49 11.44 -11.26 -8.38
CA PRO A 49 10.66 -12.03 -7.40
C PRO A 49 10.39 -11.21 -6.14
N LEU A 50 9.21 -11.38 -5.55
CA LEU A 50 8.84 -10.77 -4.28
C LEU A 50 9.54 -11.49 -3.11
N ASP A 51 10.14 -10.72 -2.19
CA ASP A 51 10.75 -11.22 -0.95
C ASP A 51 9.81 -10.99 0.25
N ARG A 52 9.39 -9.74 0.45
CA ARG A 52 8.60 -9.32 1.62
C ARG A 52 7.49 -8.35 1.24
N LEU A 53 6.35 -8.47 1.91
CA LEU A 53 5.23 -7.53 1.82
C LEU A 53 4.91 -7.02 3.23
N GLN A 54 4.80 -5.70 3.38
CA GLN A 54 4.29 -5.06 4.59
C GLN A 54 3.02 -4.29 4.25
N ILE A 55 1.95 -4.51 5.02
CA ILE A 55 0.65 -3.88 4.83
C ILE A 55 0.16 -3.26 6.14
N HIS A 56 -0.48 -2.11 6.05
CA HIS A 56 -1.11 -1.40 7.15
C HIS A 56 -2.49 -0.94 6.69
N ILE A 57 -3.53 -1.44 7.35
CA ILE A 57 -4.92 -1.12 7.04
C ILE A 57 -5.38 -0.07 8.05
N ASN A 58 -5.53 1.17 7.61
CA ASN A 58 -5.99 2.27 8.46
C ASN A 58 -6.42 3.50 7.62
N ASP A 59 -6.80 4.59 8.28
CA ASP A 59 -7.02 5.89 7.63
C ASP A 59 -5.70 6.55 7.16
N SER A 60 -4.57 6.27 7.81
CA SER A 60 -3.23 6.78 7.43
C SER A 60 -2.15 5.68 7.33
N SER A 61 -1.10 5.95 6.55
CA SER A 61 0.10 5.09 6.49
C SER A 61 0.92 5.17 7.78
N LYS A 62 1.62 4.07 8.10
CA LYS A 62 2.70 4.02 9.10
C LYS A 62 4.10 3.89 8.47
N TYR A 63 4.15 3.83 7.14
CA TYR A 63 5.35 3.62 6.33
C TYR A 63 5.80 4.91 5.67
#